data_AF-A0A151F7W2-F1
#
_entry.id   AF-A0A151F7W2-F1
#
_cell.length_a   1.000
_cell.length_b   1.000
_cell.length_c   1.000
_cell.angle_alpha   90.00
_cell.angle_beta   90.00
_cell.angle_gamma   90.00
#
_symmetry.space_group_name_H-M   'P 1'
#
loop_
_entity.id
_entity.type
_entity.pdbx_description
1 polymer ?
#
loop_
_entity_poly.entity_id
_entity_poly.type
_entity_poly.pdbx_seq_one_letter_code
_entity_poly.pdbx_strand_id
1 'polypeptide(L)'
;MNTCDRLYRFCEFGRDVVYDTVGATAFFVNEVEARFLDYLLEGNPLEECIATLRSEYNDNDITEAVDHIASEGLLTEPHIPYQDLPRIYTLALNVTQQCNLRCKYCYVENPGSQSFMSEKTARKAVDFITEFDDIEGFGISFYGGEPLLHFPLIKSVIEYTSRIGEKKGFPEVKYHVTTNGTLLTDEMIAFFTDYQIDVMLSIDGPAPIHDAMRVTPDGKGTHAKVSKALQKLIDAKGRHKISVSGVITNKGRLKDIYEYFSQFPLRDIKLSYVRYLDENEEKKYALSDSQKTQYMEDMRDLARDCFDQIMKGIRPSYYNFENKVLQLWKHAKKNYFCPAGLRRFGISPGGEIYPCGPAADLGEFQLGTIDKGLDKVLVDRWIAHSSLENREECKPCWARHLCIGGCPLQWLRDQDEQRCTISHHSTRLAIAIYAAVKEQNEMMLASFIDPEFLSKIRKMIQKEQ
;
A
#
# COMPACT_ATOMS: atom_id res chain seq x y z
N MET A 1 30.49 -4.10 5.57
CA MET A 1 29.97 -2.74 5.89
C MET A 1 30.33 -2.47 7.33
N ASN A 2 30.76 -1.26 7.69
CA ASN A 2 30.91 -0.89 9.10
C ASN A 2 29.55 -1.08 9.78
N THR A 3 29.52 -1.69 10.97
CA THR A 3 28.30 -1.88 11.79
C THR A 3 27.54 -0.57 12.01
N CYS A 4 28.25 0.56 11.98
CA CYS A 4 27.72 1.93 12.10
C CYS A 4 26.63 2.28 11.06
N ASP A 5 26.75 1.83 9.81
CA ASP A 5 25.76 2.13 8.75
C ASP A 5 24.57 1.15 8.74
N ARG A 6 24.65 0.07 9.53
CA ARG A 6 23.68 -1.02 9.53
C ARG A 6 22.52 -0.77 10.49
N LEU A 7 22.77 -0.20 11.66
CA LEU A 7 21.74 -0.04 12.70
C LEU A 7 21.18 1.37 12.73
N TYR A 8 19.87 1.46 12.82
CA TYR A 8 19.16 2.71 13.06
C TYR A 8 18.48 2.66 14.41
N ARG A 9 18.84 3.58 15.31
CA ARG A 9 18.29 3.69 16.66
C ARG A 9 17.31 4.84 16.77
N PHE A 10 16.21 4.60 17.48
CA PHE A 10 15.23 5.63 17.78
C PHE A 10 14.37 5.29 18.99
N CYS A 11 13.76 6.30 19.60
CA CYS A 11 12.75 6.10 20.64
C CYS A 11 11.35 6.17 20.02
N GLU A 12 10.50 5.19 20.31
CA GLU A 12 9.07 5.24 20.01
C GLU A 12 8.29 4.54 21.12
N PHE A 13 7.10 5.04 21.44
CA PHE A 13 6.29 4.56 22.57
C PHE A 13 7.03 4.57 23.93
N GLY A 14 8.05 5.41 24.10
CA GLY A 14 8.83 5.54 25.33
C GLY A 14 9.91 4.46 25.51
N ARG A 15 10.24 3.71 24.46
CA ARG A 15 11.26 2.66 24.47
C ARG A 15 12.25 2.86 23.34
N ASP A 16 13.49 2.45 23.57
CA ASP A 16 14.52 2.45 22.55
C ASP A 16 14.34 1.25 21.61
N VAL A 17 14.29 1.55 20.32
CA VAL A 17 14.13 0.61 19.22
C VAL A 17 15.41 0.59 18.41
N VAL A 18 15.87 -0.62 18.09
CA VAL A 18 16.97 -0.86 17.16
C VAL A 18 16.39 -1.50 15.91
N TYR A 19 16.68 -0.90 14.76
CA TYR A 19 16.33 -1.44 13.46
C TYR A 19 17.59 -1.80 12.68
N ASP A 20 17.70 -3.08 12.29
CA ASP A 20 18.73 -3.54 11.36
C ASP A 20 18.28 -3.27 9.92
N THR A 21 18.87 -2.25 9.31
CA THR A 21 18.54 -1.81 7.95
C THR A 21 18.88 -2.85 6.88
N VAL A 22 19.80 -3.78 7.17
CA VAL A 22 20.24 -4.84 6.26
C VAL A 22 19.52 -6.15 6.58
N GLY A 23 19.37 -6.46 7.86
CA GLY A 23 18.67 -7.63 8.42
C GLY A 23 17.15 -7.51 8.49
N ALA A 24 16.56 -6.37 8.10
CA ALA A 24 15.11 -6.16 8.02
C ALA A 24 14.35 -6.66 9.27
N THR A 25 14.94 -6.49 10.44
CA THR A 25 14.41 -6.89 11.75
C THR A 25 14.55 -5.73 12.72
N ALA A 26 13.72 -5.73 13.76
CA ALA A 26 13.77 -4.73 14.82
C ALA A 26 13.27 -5.29 16.15
N PHE A 27 13.80 -4.72 17.22
CA PHE A 27 13.52 -5.13 18.59
C PHE A 27 13.74 -3.94 19.54
N PHE A 28 13.19 -4.05 20.74
CA PHE A 28 13.44 -3.08 21.80
C PHE A 28 14.73 -3.43 22.55
N VAL A 29 15.40 -2.40 23.05
CA VAL A 29 16.59 -2.56 23.88
C VAL A 29 16.42 -1.93 25.26
N ASN A 30 17.05 -2.55 26.26
CA ASN A 30 17.22 -2.00 27.60
C ASN A 30 18.45 -1.07 27.67
N GLU A 31 18.72 -0.49 28.85
CA GLU A 31 19.83 0.45 29.05
C GLU A 31 21.21 -0.18 28.78
N VAL A 32 21.44 -1.42 29.21
CA VAL A 32 22.74 -2.11 29.04
C VAL A 32 22.98 -2.44 27.57
N GLU A 33 21.95 -2.96 26.89
CA GLU A 33 21.96 -3.23 25.45
C GLU A 33 22.17 -1.96 24.62
N ALA A 34 21.48 -0.88 25.00
CA ALA A 34 21.65 0.44 24.40
C ALA A 34 23.11 0.92 24.51
N ARG A 35 23.73 0.82 25.70
CA ARG A 35 25.13 1.21 25.89
C ARG A 35 26.09 0.31 25.12
N PHE A 36 25.86 -0.99 25.13
CA PHE A 36 26.64 -1.94 24.33
C PHE A 36 26.61 -1.61 22.84
N LEU A 37 25.43 -1.29 22.30
CA LEU A 37 25.27 -0.92 20.90
C LEU A 37 25.93 0.42 20.57
N ASP A 38 25.96 1.40 21.48
CA ASP A 38 26.69 2.65 21.25
C ASP A 38 28.18 2.38 21.03
N TYR A 39 28.81 1.57 21.89
CA TYR A 39 30.22 1.19 21.71
C TYR A 39 30.46 0.39 20.43
N LEU A 40 29.54 -0.53 20.09
CA LEU A 40 29.63 -1.32 18.87
C LEU A 40 29.50 -0.46 17.61
N LEU A 41 28.67 0.59 17.66
CA LEU A 41 28.44 1.52 16.55
C LEU A 41 29.58 2.51 16.37
N GLU A 42 30.33 2.82 17.43
CA GLU A 42 31.59 3.58 17.35
C GLU A 42 32.72 2.79 16.65
N GLY A 43 32.52 1.50 16.39
CA GLY A 43 33.47 0.63 15.68
C GLY A 43 34.48 -0.07 16.59
N ASN A 44 34.22 -0.09 17.90
CA ASN A 44 35.07 -0.79 18.86
C ASN A 44 34.94 -2.32 18.70
N PRO A 45 36.02 -3.10 18.89
CA PRO A 45 35.96 -4.56 18.98
C PRO A 45 35.02 -5.03 20.08
N LEU A 46 34.44 -6.23 19.92
CA LEU A 46 33.49 -6.80 20.88
C LEU A 46 34.08 -6.90 22.30
N GLU A 47 35.35 -7.30 22.40
CA GLU A 47 36.07 -7.44 23.65
C GLU A 47 36.23 -6.10 24.39
N GLU A 48 36.44 -5.01 23.64
CA GLU A 48 36.57 -3.65 24.18
C GLU A 48 35.23 -3.08 24.63
N CYS A 49 34.15 -3.37 23.88
CA CYS A 49 32.79 -3.03 24.29
C CYS A 49 32.44 -3.68 25.64
N ILE A 50 32.70 -4.99 25.78
CA ILE A 50 32.45 -5.75 27.01
C ILE A 50 33.33 -5.23 28.17
N ALA A 51 34.62 -4.97 27.92
CA ALA A 51 35.53 -4.46 28.93
C ALA A 51 35.07 -3.08 29.47
N THR A 52 34.56 -2.22 28.58
CA THR A 52 34.06 -0.90 28.97
C THR A 52 32.80 -1.01 29.81
N LEU A 53 31.84 -1.86 29.42
CA LEU A 53 30.59 -2.06 30.17
C LEU A 53 30.80 -2.61 31.57
N ARG A 54 31.83 -3.44 31.80
CA ARG A 54 32.17 -3.96 33.14
C ARG A 54 32.51 -2.87 34.16
N SER A 55 32.80 -1.65 33.71
CA SER A 55 32.99 -0.50 34.61
C SER A 55 31.68 0.13 35.08
N GLU A 56 30.57 -0.14 34.39
CA GLU A 56 29.26 0.46 34.61
C GLU A 56 28.19 -0.56 35.08
N TYR A 57 28.30 -1.82 34.66
CA TYR A 57 27.29 -2.87 34.86
C TYR A 57 27.90 -4.17 35.38
N ASN A 58 27.06 -5.06 35.94
CA ASN A 58 27.50 -6.36 36.41
C ASN A 58 27.59 -7.39 35.26
N ASP A 59 28.39 -8.46 35.44
CA ASP A 59 28.63 -9.44 34.38
C ASP A 59 27.36 -10.19 33.92
N ASN A 60 26.35 -10.38 34.78
CA ASN A 60 25.11 -11.05 34.39
C ASN A 60 24.31 -10.16 33.42
N ASP A 61 24.12 -8.89 33.75
CA ASP A 61 23.38 -7.95 32.90
C ASP A 61 24.05 -7.80 31.52
N ILE A 62 25.39 -7.76 31.49
CA ILE A 62 26.16 -7.70 30.24
C ILE A 62 25.98 -8.99 29.43
N THR A 63 26.02 -10.15 30.09
CA THR A 63 25.84 -11.45 29.42
C THR A 63 24.45 -11.55 28.81
N GLU A 64 23.39 -11.20 29.57
CA GLU A 64 22.02 -11.19 29.07
C GLU A 64 21.85 -10.25 27.88
N ALA A 65 22.44 -9.05 27.95
CA ALA A 65 22.41 -8.08 26.84
C ALA A 65 23.10 -8.61 25.57
N VAL A 66 24.29 -9.20 25.70
CA VAL A 66 25.02 -9.77 24.57
C VAL A 66 24.28 -10.97 23.98
N ASP A 67 23.74 -11.86 24.82
CA ASP A 67 23.00 -13.04 24.37
C ASP A 67 21.72 -12.65 23.63
N HIS A 68 20.98 -11.66 24.13
CA HIS A 68 19.80 -11.15 23.44
C HIS A 68 20.16 -10.53 22.08
N ILE A 69 21.15 -9.63 22.03
CA ILE A 69 21.61 -9.01 20.77
C ILE A 69 22.15 -10.04 19.77
N ALA A 70 22.82 -11.09 20.25
CA ALA A 70 23.26 -12.21 19.43
C ALA A 70 22.06 -13.00 18.87
N SER A 71 21.05 -13.27 19.69
CA SER A 71 19.81 -13.98 19.28
C SER A 71 19.02 -13.22 18.22
N GLU A 72 19.13 -11.89 18.22
CA GLU A 72 18.56 -10.99 17.22
C GLU A 72 19.38 -10.93 15.91
N GLY A 73 20.51 -11.62 15.84
CA GLY A 73 21.34 -11.74 14.64
C GLY A 73 22.20 -10.52 14.33
N LEU A 74 22.33 -9.57 15.25
CA LEU A 74 23.12 -8.35 15.03
C LEU A 74 24.64 -8.59 15.03
N LEU A 75 25.11 -9.65 15.70
CA LEU A 75 26.54 -10.00 15.76
C LEU A 75 27.00 -10.86 14.56
N THR A 76 26.12 -11.08 13.57
CA THR A 76 26.42 -11.84 12.36
C THR A 76 26.12 -11.02 11.11
N GLU A 77 26.80 -11.28 9.98
CA GLU A 77 26.44 -10.66 8.71
C GLU A 77 25.07 -11.18 8.22
N PRO A 78 24.08 -10.31 8.00
CA PRO A 78 22.74 -10.75 7.64
C PRO A 78 22.69 -11.07 6.14
N HIS A 79 22.25 -12.28 5.81
CA HIS A 79 21.98 -12.66 4.42
C HIS A 79 20.47 -12.73 4.18
N ILE A 80 19.92 -11.67 3.59
CA ILE A 80 18.48 -11.57 3.33
C ILE A 80 18.17 -11.54 1.83
N PRO A 81 17.26 -12.41 1.36
CA PRO A 81 16.87 -12.40 -0.03
C PRO A 81 16.05 -11.16 -0.38
N TYR A 82 16.09 -10.79 -1.66
CA TYR A 82 15.11 -9.90 -2.22
C TYR A 82 13.80 -10.63 -2.43
N GLN A 83 12.70 -9.98 -2.10
CA GLN A 83 11.36 -10.52 -2.30
C GLN A 83 11.06 -10.54 -3.81
N ASP A 84 10.80 -11.74 -4.33
CA ASP A 84 10.29 -11.88 -5.68
C ASP A 84 8.87 -11.30 -5.77
N LEU A 85 8.58 -10.70 -6.93
CA LEU A 85 7.18 -10.39 -7.24
C LEU A 85 6.40 -11.71 -7.39
N PRO A 86 5.10 -11.75 -7.08
CA PRO A 86 4.23 -12.87 -7.43
C PRO A 86 4.07 -12.96 -8.94
N ARG A 87 3.99 -14.16 -9.51
CA ARG A 87 3.72 -14.42 -10.95
C ARG A 87 2.26 -14.14 -11.36
N ILE A 88 1.60 -13.26 -10.62
CA ILE A 88 0.24 -12.81 -10.86
C ILE A 88 0.30 -11.41 -11.46
N TYR A 89 -0.35 -11.25 -12.60
CA TYR A 89 -0.37 -10.01 -13.35
C TYR A 89 -1.67 -9.23 -13.11
N THR A 90 -1.65 -7.89 -13.20
CA THR A 90 -2.87 -7.09 -13.00
C THR A 90 -3.02 -6.01 -14.06
N LEU A 91 -4.19 -5.95 -14.70
CA LEU A 91 -4.58 -4.84 -15.57
C LEU A 91 -5.45 -3.86 -14.80
N ALA A 92 -5.05 -2.60 -14.75
CA ALA A 92 -5.96 -1.50 -14.46
C ALA A 92 -6.53 -1.00 -15.79
N LEU A 93 -7.80 -1.26 -16.06
CA LEU A 93 -8.49 -0.80 -17.26
C LEU A 93 -9.17 0.53 -16.99
N ASN A 94 -8.75 1.58 -17.70
CA ASN A 94 -9.43 2.86 -17.70
C ASN A 94 -10.70 2.71 -18.54
N VAL A 95 -11.80 2.40 -17.87
CA VAL A 95 -13.09 2.13 -18.51
C VAL A 95 -13.58 3.37 -19.27
N THR A 96 -13.37 4.55 -18.68
CA THR A 96 -13.69 5.84 -19.28
C THR A 96 -12.99 6.96 -18.53
N GLN A 97 -12.60 8.01 -19.25
CA GLN A 97 -12.13 9.28 -18.65
C GLN A 97 -13.29 10.20 -18.22
N GLN A 98 -14.55 9.80 -18.46
CA GLN A 98 -15.71 10.57 -17.99
C GLN A 98 -15.99 10.30 -16.52
N CYS A 99 -16.40 11.34 -15.79
CA CYS A 99 -16.87 11.24 -14.43
C CYS A 99 -18.11 12.11 -14.22
N ASN A 100 -19.06 11.62 -13.43
CA ASN A 100 -20.27 12.35 -13.05
C ASN A 100 -20.05 13.30 -11.86
N LEU A 101 -18.83 13.39 -11.31
CA LEU A 101 -18.44 14.31 -10.24
C LEU A 101 -17.38 15.32 -10.72
N ARG A 102 -17.15 16.37 -9.92
CA ARG A 102 -16.11 17.40 -10.08
C ARG A 102 -15.36 17.57 -8.75
N CYS A 103 -14.68 16.51 -8.32
CA CYS A 103 -13.93 16.52 -7.08
C CYS A 103 -12.84 17.61 -7.13
N LYS A 104 -12.77 18.45 -6.10
CA LYS A 104 -11.92 19.66 -6.12
C LYS A 104 -10.40 19.39 -6.10
N TYR A 105 -9.98 18.20 -5.66
CA TYR A 105 -8.59 17.77 -5.64
C TYR A 105 -8.25 16.76 -6.76
N CYS A 106 -9.18 16.55 -7.70
CA CYS A 106 -8.99 15.53 -8.75
C CYS A 106 -7.82 15.89 -9.64
N TYR A 107 -6.81 15.02 -9.72
CA TYR A 107 -5.61 15.22 -10.54
C TYR A 107 -5.85 15.04 -12.05
N VAL A 108 -7.03 14.59 -12.45
CA VAL A 108 -7.37 14.39 -13.87
C VAL A 108 -7.81 15.73 -14.46
N GLU A 109 -6.93 16.35 -15.23
CA GLU A 109 -7.23 17.56 -16.00
C GLU A 109 -8.18 17.22 -17.16
N ASN A 110 -9.40 17.76 -17.15
CA ASN A 110 -10.48 17.48 -18.12
C ASN A 110 -11.19 16.11 -18.01
N PRO A 111 -11.90 15.82 -16.90
CA PRO A 111 -12.87 14.73 -16.85
C PRO A 111 -13.99 15.00 -17.87
N GLY A 112 -13.88 14.42 -19.07
CA GLY A 112 -14.76 14.74 -20.20
C GLY A 112 -14.16 14.62 -21.60
N SER A 113 -12.85 14.35 -21.77
CA SER A 113 -12.31 13.95 -23.08
C SER A 113 -12.99 12.63 -23.51
N GLN A 114 -13.55 12.61 -24.73
CA GLN A 114 -14.53 11.62 -25.20
C GLN A 114 -13.94 10.22 -25.44
N SER A 115 -13.55 9.49 -24.39
CA SER A 115 -13.12 8.11 -24.58
C SER A 115 -13.73 7.16 -23.55
N PHE A 116 -14.64 6.33 -24.06
CA PHE A 116 -15.04 5.07 -23.46
C PHE A 116 -14.17 3.98 -24.06
N MET A 117 -13.64 3.09 -23.22
CA MET A 117 -12.90 1.94 -23.71
C MET A 117 -13.85 1.04 -24.50
N SER A 118 -13.46 0.67 -25.72
CA SER A 118 -14.23 -0.28 -26.51
C SER A 118 -14.04 -1.70 -25.98
N GLU A 119 -15.04 -2.57 -26.17
CA GLU A 119 -14.91 -3.99 -25.86
C GLU A 119 -13.73 -4.64 -26.58
N LYS A 120 -13.49 -4.25 -27.85
CA LYS A 120 -12.34 -4.73 -28.63
C LYS A 120 -11.01 -4.37 -27.97
N THR A 121 -10.87 -3.12 -27.48
CA THR A 121 -9.68 -2.66 -26.77
C THR A 121 -9.49 -3.46 -25.48
N ALA A 122 -10.55 -3.62 -24.68
CA ALA A 122 -10.49 -4.33 -23.41
C ALA A 122 -10.10 -5.81 -23.59
N ARG A 123 -10.67 -6.50 -24.59
CA ARG A 123 -10.31 -7.89 -24.93
C ARG A 123 -8.84 -8.01 -25.33
N LYS A 124 -8.36 -7.13 -26.21
CA LYS A 124 -6.94 -7.07 -26.60
C LYS A 124 -6.01 -6.82 -25.42
N ALA A 125 -6.42 -6.00 -24.45
CA ALA A 125 -5.65 -5.75 -23.24
C ALA A 125 -5.52 -7.02 -22.39
N VAL A 126 -6.62 -7.77 -22.23
CA VAL A 126 -6.62 -9.08 -21.57
C VAL A 126 -5.71 -10.06 -22.31
N ASP A 127 -5.83 -10.15 -23.63
CA ASP A 127 -4.97 -11.02 -24.44
C ASP A 127 -3.50 -10.68 -24.20
N PHE A 128 -3.14 -9.39 -24.31
CA PHE A 128 -1.78 -8.89 -24.07
C PHE A 128 -1.19 -9.39 -22.74
N ILE A 129 -1.92 -9.31 -21.63
CA ILE A 129 -1.34 -9.71 -20.33
C ILE A 129 -1.26 -11.24 -20.15
N THR A 130 -2.08 -12.00 -20.88
CA THR A 130 -2.11 -13.48 -20.77
C THR A 130 -1.13 -14.20 -21.69
N GLU A 131 -0.31 -13.43 -22.42
CA GLU A 131 0.75 -13.92 -23.30
C GLU A 131 2.15 -13.78 -22.67
N PHE A 132 2.28 -13.30 -21.43
CA PHE A 132 3.56 -13.34 -20.71
C PHE A 132 3.92 -14.78 -20.34
N ASP A 133 5.17 -15.19 -20.54
CA ASP A 133 5.60 -16.59 -20.36
C ASP A 133 5.59 -17.07 -18.90
N ASP A 134 5.87 -16.19 -17.93
CA ASP A 134 5.96 -16.54 -16.51
C ASP A 134 4.64 -16.33 -15.74
N ILE A 135 3.54 -16.08 -16.44
CA ILE A 135 2.23 -15.82 -15.81
C ILE A 135 1.61 -17.09 -15.23
N GLU A 136 1.21 -17.02 -13.96
CA GLU A 136 0.49 -18.09 -13.26
C GLU A 136 -0.96 -17.71 -12.92
N GLY A 137 -1.33 -16.44 -13.14
CA GLY A 137 -2.68 -15.93 -12.97
C GLY A 137 -2.76 -14.44 -13.24
N PHE A 138 -3.98 -13.89 -13.31
CA PHE A 138 -4.18 -12.47 -13.50
C PHE A 138 -5.40 -11.92 -12.77
N GLY A 139 -5.44 -10.59 -12.64
CA GLY A 139 -6.58 -9.85 -12.12
C GLY A 139 -6.88 -8.60 -12.95
N ILE A 140 -8.11 -8.13 -12.84
CA ILE A 140 -8.60 -6.93 -13.55
C ILE A 140 -9.13 -5.93 -12.52
N SER A 141 -8.63 -4.71 -12.59
CA SER A 141 -9.14 -3.57 -11.86
C SER A 141 -9.82 -2.60 -12.82
N PHE A 142 -11.10 -2.38 -12.64
CA PHE A 142 -11.87 -1.36 -13.36
C PHE A 142 -11.74 -0.02 -12.66
N TYR A 143 -11.28 0.99 -13.39
CA TYR A 143 -11.13 2.35 -12.87
C TYR A 143 -11.31 3.37 -14.01
N GLY A 144 -10.99 4.63 -13.78
CA GLY A 144 -11.08 5.75 -14.71
C GLY A 144 -11.67 6.96 -14.00
N GLY A 145 -12.41 7.80 -14.71
CA GLY A 145 -13.22 8.86 -14.11
C GLY A 145 -14.32 8.30 -13.21
N GLU A 146 -15.31 7.62 -13.79
CA GLU A 146 -16.27 6.78 -13.07
C GLU A 146 -16.59 5.53 -13.91
N PRO A 147 -16.03 4.35 -13.57
CA PRO A 147 -16.17 3.16 -14.41
C PRO A 147 -17.61 2.66 -14.51
N LEU A 148 -18.48 2.94 -13.54
CA LEU A 148 -19.88 2.50 -13.58
C LEU A 148 -20.72 3.22 -14.65
N LEU A 149 -20.21 4.31 -15.25
CA LEU A 149 -20.82 4.91 -16.44
C LEU A 149 -20.83 3.96 -17.64
N HIS A 150 -19.95 2.96 -17.66
CA HIS A 150 -19.90 1.95 -18.71
C HIS A 150 -19.97 0.52 -18.14
N PHE A 151 -20.90 0.30 -17.21
CA PHE A 151 -21.13 -1.01 -16.62
C PHE A 151 -21.31 -2.19 -17.61
N PRO A 152 -21.91 -2.03 -18.81
CA PRO A 152 -21.95 -3.10 -19.82
C PRO A 152 -20.56 -3.62 -20.22
N LEU A 153 -19.55 -2.74 -20.31
CA LEU A 153 -18.17 -3.16 -20.60
C LEU A 153 -17.60 -4.02 -19.47
N ILE A 154 -17.84 -3.64 -18.20
CA ILE A 154 -17.40 -4.40 -17.03
C ILE A 154 -17.94 -5.84 -17.10
N LYS A 155 -19.24 -6.01 -17.37
CA LYS A 155 -19.85 -7.34 -17.55
C LYS A 155 -19.17 -8.14 -18.66
N SER A 156 -19.01 -7.53 -19.84
CA SER A 156 -18.39 -8.17 -21.01
C SER A 156 -16.95 -8.61 -20.77
N VAL A 157 -16.15 -7.79 -20.07
CA VAL A 157 -14.75 -8.11 -19.72
C VAL A 157 -14.68 -9.27 -18.73
N ILE A 158 -15.55 -9.31 -17.71
CA ILE A 158 -15.59 -10.41 -16.73
C ILE A 158 -15.94 -11.73 -17.40
N GLU A 159 -16.97 -11.74 -18.26
CA GLU A 159 -17.32 -12.93 -19.03
C GLU A 159 -16.15 -13.40 -19.93
N TYR A 160 -15.44 -12.46 -20.56
CA TYR A 160 -14.29 -12.79 -21.39
C TYR A 160 -13.12 -13.38 -20.57
N THR A 161 -12.77 -12.71 -19.48
CA THR A 161 -11.62 -13.07 -18.64
C THR A 161 -11.85 -14.38 -17.90
N SER A 162 -13.09 -14.69 -17.51
CA SER A 162 -13.46 -16.04 -17.00
C SER A 162 -13.12 -17.13 -18.02
N ARG A 163 -13.54 -16.96 -19.29
CA ARG A 163 -13.25 -17.94 -20.35
C ARG A 163 -11.76 -18.06 -20.65
N ILE A 164 -11.02 -16.95 -20.61
CA ILE A 164 -9.57 -16.95 -20.82
C ILE A 164 -8.86 -17.65 -19.64
N GLY A 165 -9.27 -17.37 -18.41
CA GLY A 165 -8.75 -18.03 -17.21
C GLY A 165 -8.93 -19.54 -17.27
N GLU A 166 -10.14 -20.02 -17.61
CA GLU A 166 -10.42 -21.44 -17.82
C GLU A 166 -9.56 -22.06 -18.91
N LYS A 167 -9.48 -21.40 -20.09
CA LYS A 167 -8.70 -21.88 -21.24
C LYS A 167 -7.21 -22.02 -20.92
N LYS A 168 -6.65 -21.11 -20.12
CA LYS A 168 -5.22 -21.10 -19.75
C LYS A 168 -4.94 -21.88 -18.45
N GLY A 169 -5.97 -22.40 -17.78
CA GLY A 169 -5.83 -23.14 -16.53
C GLY A 169 -5.41 -22.27 -15.33
N PHE A 170 -5.68 -20.97 -15.39
CA PHE A 170 -5.37 -20.07 -14.29
C PHE A 170 -6.35 -20.25 -13.12
N PRO A 171 -5.91 -20.00 -11.87
CA PRO A 171 -6.83 -19.88 -10.75
C PRO A 171 -7.84 -18.75 -10.98
N GLU A 172 -8.92 -18.74 -10.20
CA GLU A 172 -9.98 -17.73 -10.27
C GLU A 172 -9.44 -16.30 -10.47
N VAL A 173 -9.87 -15.65 -11.54
CA VAL A 173 -9.50 -14.27 -11.88
C VAL A 173 -10.05 -13.34 -10.82
N LYS A 174 -9.19 -12.49 -10.24
CA LYS A 174 -9.60 -11.51 -9.23
C LYS A 174 -10.04 -10.21 -9.88
N TYR A 175 -11.21 -9.73 -9.49
CA TYR A 175 -11.79 -8.49 -9.99
C TYR A 175 -11.84 -7.43 -8.91
N HIS A 176 -11.56 -6.20 -9.31
CA HIS A 176 -11.63 -5.04 -8.45
C HIS A 176 -12.29 -3.88 -9.19
N VAL A 177 -13.05 -3.05 -8.48
CA VAL A 177 -13.61 -1.80 -9.03
C VAL A 177 -13.36 -0.64 -8.08
N THR A 178 -12.80 0.45 -8.60
CA THR A 178 -12.73 1.73 -7.88
C THR A 178 -13.85 2.62 -8.37
N THR A 179 -14.79 2.99 -7.49
CA THR A 179 -15.95 3.83 -7.87
C THR A 179 -16.17 4.95 -6.86
N ASN A 180 -16.76 6.06 -7.31
CA ASN A 180 -17.28 7.10 -6.43
C ASN A 180 -18.60 6.68 -5.74
N GLY A 181 -19.20 5.55 -6.13
CA GLY A 181 -20.35 4.94 -5.48
C GLY A 181 -21.70 5.60 -5.80
N THR A 182 -21.70 6.76 -6.44
CA THR A 182 -22.94 7.51 -6.71
C THR A 182 -23.82 6.86 -7.77
N LEU A 183 -23.31 5.91 -8.55
CA LEU A 183 -24.09 5.20 -9.58
C LEU A 183 -24.50 3.78 -9.18
N LEU A 184 -24.10 3.32 -7.98
CA LEU A 184 -24.42 1.97 -7.54
C LEU A 184 -25.92 1.74 -7.43
N THR A 185 -26.37 0.67 -8.10
CA THR A 185 -27.74 0.15 -8.04
C THR A 185 -27.75 -1.22 -7.38
N ASP A 186 -28.93 -1.69 -6.99
CA ASP A 186 -29.08 -3.04 -6.39
C ASP A 186 -28.68 -4.15 -7.39
N GLU A 187 -28.91 -3.94 -8.69
CA GLU A 187 -28.45 -4.85 -9.75
C GLU A 187 -26.91 -4.92 -9.81
N MET A 188 -26.23 -3.77 -9.75
CA MET A 188 -24.76 -3.73 -9.76
C MET A 188 -24.19 -4.40 -8.52
N ILE A 189 -24.77 -4.16 -7.34
CA ILE A 189 -24.32 -4.77 -6.08
C ILE A 189 -24.54 -6.30 -6.09
N ALA A 190 -25.67 -6.77 -6.62
CA ALA A 190 -25.90 -8.20 -6.82
C ALA A 190 -24.85 -8.81 -7.76
N PHE A 191 -24.58 -8.15 -8.89
CA PHE A 191 -23.55 -8.57 -9.83
C PHE A 191 -22.15 -8.61 -9.18
N PHE A 192 -21.79 -7.61 -8.36
CA PHE A 192 -20.51 -7.60 -7.65
C PHE A 192 -20.41 -8.75 -6.65
N THR A 193 -21.52 -9.11 -6.02
CA THR A 193 -21.61 -10.23 -5.09
C THR A 193 -21.41 -11.57 -5.80
N ASP A 194 -22.11 -11.77 -6.92
CA ASP A 194 -22.07 -13.01 -7.71
C ASP A 194 -20.68 -13.27 -8.29
N TYR A 195 -20.02 -12.22 -8.79
CA TYR A 195 -18.70 -12.30 -9.42
C TYR A 195 -17.53 -11.96 -8.49
N GLN A 196 -17.78 -11.81 -7.18
CA GLN A 196 -16.74 -11.58 -6.18
C GLN A 196 -15.89 -10.33 -6.45
N ILE A 197 -16.50 -9.26 -6.94
CA ILE A 197 -15.78 -8.05 -7.34
C ILE A 197 -15.48 -7.23 -6.09
N ASP A 198 -14.20 -7.14 -5.72
CA ASP A 198 -13.76 -6.31 -4.61
C ASP A 198 -14.01 -4.82 -4.94
N VAL A 199 -14.59 -4.09 -3.99
CA VAL A 199 -15.00 -2.69 -4.20
C VAL A 199 -14.13 -1.76 -3.38
N MET A 200 -13.44 -0.84 -4.06
CA MET A 200 -12.83 0.34 -3.43
C MET A 200 -13.76 1.53 -3.61
N LEU A 201 -14.46 1.89 -2.53
CA LEU A 201 -15.39 3.01 -2.51
C LEU A 201 -14.65 4.31 -2.19
N SER A 202 -14.84 5.31 -3.02
CA SER A 202 -14.16 6.59 -2.86
C SER A 202 -14.98 7.54 -1.98
N ILE A 203 -14.61 7.63 -0.70
CA ILE A 203 -15.30 8.41 0.33
C ILE A 203 -14.25 8.99 1.30
N ASP A 204 -14.29 10.30 1.54
CA ASP A 204 -13.22 10.97 2.32
C ASP A 204 -13.46 11.09 3.83
N GLY A 205 -14.58 10.56 4.32
CA GLY A 205 -14.97 10.61 5.73
C GLY A 205 -16.38 11.16 5.92
N PRO A 206 -16.69 11.74 7.10
CA PRO A 206 -17.98 12.36 7.41
C PRO A 206 -18.43 13.42 6.39
N ALA A 207 -19.74 13.65 6.31
CA ALA A 207 -20.36 14.54 5.31
C ALA A 207 -19.68 15.91 5.16
N PRO A 208 -19.34 16.66 6.23
CA PRO A 208 -18.70 17.97 6.08
C PRO A 208 -17.34 17.92 5.39
N ILE A 209 -16.56 16.86 5.61
CA ILE A 209 -15.24 16.66 4.99
C ILE A 209 -15.41 16.21 3.54
N HIS A 210 -16.27 15.21 3.32
CA HIS A 210 -16.53 14.65 1.98
C HIS A 210 -17.15 15.66 1.03
N ASP A 211 -18.25 16.32 1.43
CA ASP A 211 -19.01 17.22 0.57
C ASP A 211 -18.26 18.54 0.32
N ALA A 212 -17.26 18.87 1.13
CA ALA A 212 -16.36 19.99 0.84
C ALA A 212 -15.54 19.77 -0.44
N MET A 213 -15.30 18.51 -0.83
CA MET A 213 -14.41 18.15 -1.93
C MET A 213 -15.10 17.40 -3.05
N ARG A 214 -15.88 16.35 -2.75
CA ARG A 214 -16.53 15.48 -3.74
C ARG A 214 -17.93 15.98 -4.06
N VAL A 215 -17.97 16.87 -5.06
CA VAL A 215 -19.21 17.51 -5.50
C VAL A 215 -19.62 17.06 -6.90
N THR A 216 -20.90 17.16 -7.20
CA THR A 216 -21.43 17.08 -8.57
C THR A 216 -21.02 18.33 -9.39
N PRO A 217 -21.22 18.34 -10.72
CA PRO A 217 -20.94 19.52 -11.56
C PRO A 217 -21.70 20.78 -11.14
N ASP A 218 -22.87 20.65 -10.51
CA ASP A 218 -23.64 21.77 -9.93
C ASP A 218 -23.26 22.09 -8.48
N GLY A 219 -22.17 21.51 -7.96
CA GLY A 219 -21.59 21.84 -6.67
C GLY A 219 -22.26 21.19 -5.44
N LYS A 220 -23.16 20.22 -5.64
CA LYS A 220 -23.85 19.54 -4.53
C LYS A 220 -22.98 18.44 -3.92
N GLY A 221 -23.07 18.30 -2.60
CA GLY A 221 -22.47 17.21 -1.86
C GLY A 221 -22.99 15.84 -2.28
N THR A 222 -22.16 14.80 -2.12
CA THR A 222 -22.45 13.44 -2.57
C THR A 222 -22.42 12.40 -1.45
N HIS A 223 -21.99 12.77 -0.24
CA HIS A 223 -21.80 11.87 0.90
C HIS A 223 -23.04 11.04 1.21
N ALA A 224 -24.23 11.65 1.22
CA ALA A 224 -25.48 10.94 1.53
C ALA A 224 -25.74 9.77 0.57
N LYS A 225 -25.44 9.96 -0.73
CA LYS A 225 -25.62 8.93 -1.75
C LYS A 225 -24.56 7.82 -1.61
N VAL A 226 -23.31 8.21 -1.41
CA VAL A 226 -22.18 7.27 -1.28
C VAL A 226 -22.28 6.45 0.00
N SER A 227 -22.69 7.06 1.11
CA SER A 227 -22.89 6.36 2.40
C SER A 227 -24.04 5.35 2.34
N LYS A 228 -25.12 5.69 1.62
CA LYS A 228 -26.21 4.72 1.35
C LYS A 228 -25.71 3.55 0.50
N ALA A 229 -24.86 3.80 -0.48
CA ALA A 229 -24.27 2.75 -1.30
C ALA A 229 -23.31 1.87 -0.49
N LEU A 230 -22.50 2.45 0.41
CA LEU A 230 -21.64 1.72 1.34
C LEU A 230 -22.48 0.76 2.20
N GLN A 231 -23.56 1.25 2.80
CA GLN A 231 -24.43 0.42 3.63
C GLN A 231 -25.03 -0.73 2.83
N LYS A 232 -25.50 -0.47 1.60
CA LYS A 232 -26.04 -1.52 0.72
C LYS A 232 -25.01 -2.58 0.36
N LEU A 233 -23.76 -2.20 0.10
CA LEU A 233 -22.66 -3.14 -0.16
C LEU A 233 -22.43 -4.05 1.07
N ILE A 234 -22.39 -3.46 2.26
CA ILE A 234 -22.23 -4.20 3.52
C ILE A 234 -23.42 -5.16 3.75
N ASP A 235 -24.65 -4.68 3.53
CA ASP A 235 -25.88 -5.45 3.74
C ASP A 235 -26.04 -6.61 2.76
N ALA A 236 -25.41 -6.54 1.58
CA ALA A 236 -25.42 -7.62 0.59
C ALA A 236 -24.73 -8.90 1.09
N LYS A 237 -23.88 -8.81 2.14
CA LYS A 237 -23.20 -9.94 2.81
C LYS A 237 -22.49 -10.89 1.84
N GLY A 238 -21.93 -10.34 0.75
CA GLY A 238 -21.12 -11.10 -0.19
C GLY A 238 -19.75 -11.47 0.39
N ARG A 239 -19.05 -12.39 -0.28
CA ARG A 239 -17.63 -12.69 0.01
C ARG A 239 -16.67 -11.64 -0.58
N HIS A 240 -17.17 -10.72 -1.40
CA HIS A 240 -16.37 -9.64 -1.97
C HIS A 240 -15.91 -8.69 -0.85
N LYS A 241 -14.70 -8.17 -0.98
CA LYS A 241 -14.11 -7.26 0.00
C LYS A 241 -14.56 -5.85 -0.29
N ILE A 242 -14.91 -5.12 0.77
CA ILE A 242 -15.29 -3.70 0.69
C ILE A 242 -14.18 -2.91 1.37
N SER A 243 -13.56 -2.02 0.63
CA SER A 243 -12.53 -1.11 1.11
C SER A 243 -12.93 0.33 0.79
N VAL A 244 -12.39 1.28 1.55
CA VAL A 244 -12.59 2.71 1.30
C VAL A 244 -11.26 3.39 0.98
N SER A 245 -11.31 4.34 0.05
CA SER A 245 -10.19 5.24 -0.24
C SER A 245 -10.61 6.68 0.00
N GLY A 246 -10.01 7.29 1.03
CA GLY A 246 -10.25 8.69 1.39
C GLY A 246 -9.04 9.57 1.12
N VAL A 247 -9.30 10.79 0.65
CA VAL A 247 -8.27 11.81 0.44
C VAL A 247 -8.35 12.85 1.54
N ILE A 248 -7.26 12.99 2.29
CA ILE A 248 -7.15 13.94 3.40
C ILE A 248 -6.69 15.29 2.86
N THR A 249 -7.49 16.31 3.12
CA THR A 249 -7.22 17.71 2.75
C THR A 249 -7.15 18.56 4.01
N ASN A 250 -6.84 19.85 3.88
CA ASN A 250 -6.92 20.82 4.98
C ASN A 250 -8.31 21.00 5.61
N LYS A 251 -9.33 20.28 5.13
CA LYS A 251 -10.70 20.25 5.70
C LYS A 251 -10.94 19.11 6.67
N GLY A 252 -10.04 18.13 6.76
CA GLY A 252 -10.22 16.94 7.58
C GLY A 252 -8.97 16.53 8.33
N ARG A 253 -9.18 15.81 9.43
CA ARG A 253 -8.13 15.23 10.28
C ARG A 253 -8.08 13.72 10.08
N LEU A 254 -6.88 13.14 10.09
CA LEU A 254 -6.68 11.70 9.87
C LEU A 254 -7.48 10.87 10.89
N LYS A 255 -7.37 11.21 12.18
CA LYS A 255 -8.05 10.49 13.26
C LYS A 255 -9.57 10.46 13.08
N ASP A 256 -10.20 11.61 12.89
CA ASP A 256 -11.66 11.72 12.75
C ASP A 256 -12.20 10.91 11.55
N ILE A 257 -11.45 10.92 10.45
CA ILE A 257 -11.80 10.17 9.23
C ILE A 257 -11.63 8.66 9.47
N TYR A 258 -10.55 8.25 10.13
CA TYR A 258 -10.33 6.84 10.49
C TYR A 258 -11.41 6.34 11.45
N GLU A 259 -11.72 7.09 12.51
CA GLU A 259 -12.78 6.75 13.48
C GLU A 259 -14.12 6.58 12.78
N TYR A 260 -14.47 7.48 11.86
CA TYR A 260 -15.67 7.35 11.03
C TYR A 260 -15.71 6.05 10.23
N PHE A 261 -14.59 5.55 9.72
CA PHE A 261 -14.56 4.31 8.94
C PHE A 261 -14.44 3.05 9.80
N SER A 262 -13.80 3.15 10.97
CA SER A 262 -13.53 2.03 11.88
C SER A 262 -14.80 1.35 12.40
N GLN A 263 -15.94 2.05 12.36
CA GLN A 263 -17.25 1.50 12.74
C GLN A 263 -17.87 0.55 11.69
N PHE A 264 -17.31 0.49 10.48
CA PHE A 264 -17.81 -0.37 9.40
C PHE A 264 -16.93 -1.62 9.25
N PRO A 265 -17.50 -2.78 8.82
CA PRO A 265 -16.75 -4.02 8.60
C PRO A 265 -15.97 -3.98 7.29
N LEU A 266 -15.04 -3.05 7.16
CA LEU A 266 -14.24 -2.83 5.96
C LEU A 266 -13.00 -3.73 5.95
N ARG A 267 -12.61 -4.19 4.76
CA ARG A 267 -11.34 -4.89 4.56
C ARG A 267 -10.17 -3.94 4.73
N ASP A 268 -10.18 -2.81 4.03
CA ASP A 268 -9.11 -1.81 4.10
C ASP A 268 -9.66 -0.38 4.18
N ILE A 269 -9.04 0.41 5.05
CA ILE A 269 -9.22 1.86 5.15
C ILE A 269 -7.93 2.50 4.62
N LYS A 270 -7.97 2.95 3.36
CA LYS A 270 -6.84 3.60 2.69
C LYS A 270 -7.01 5.11 2.75
N LEU A 271 -6.20 5.76 3.60
CA LEU A 271 -6.21 7.22 3.71
C LEU A 271 -4.87 7.78 3.25
N SER A 272 -4.92 8.80 2.41
CA SER A 272 -3.74 9.50 1.91
C SER A 272 -4.04 10.99 1.84
N TYR A 273 -3.12 11.84 2.27
CA TYR A 273 -3.27 13.27 2.09
C TYR A 273 -3.00 13.67 0.63
N VAL A 274 -3.54 14.82 0.20
CA VAL A 274 -3.28 15.37 -1.14
C VAL A 274 -1.79 15.64 -1.31
N ARG A 275 -1.19 14.97 -2.30
CA ARG A 275 0.23 15.10 -2.67
C ARG A 275 0.46 15.68 -4.06
N TYR A 276 -0.60 15.79 -4.86
CA TYR A 276 -0.55 16.40 -6.19
C TYR A 276 -0.67 17.91 -6.00
N LEU A 277 0.35 18.64 -6.48
CA LEU A 277 0.45 20.07 -6.36
C LEU A 277 0.81 20.65 -7.73
N ASP A 278 -0.20 21.07 -8.50
CA ASP A 278 0.01 22.12 -9.50
C ASP A 278 0.20 23.48 -8.80
N GLU A 279 1.13 24.29 -9.29
CA GLU A 279 1.72 25.43 -8.59
C GLU A 279 0.71 26.54 -8.23
N ASN A 280 -0.47 26.57 -8.88
CA ASN A 280 -1.43 27.69 -8.77
C ASN A 280 -2.80 27.37 -8.12
N GLU A 281 -3.35 26.16 -8.24
CA GLU A 281 -4.71 25.84 -7.73
C GLU A 281 -4.71 24.87 -6.53
N GLU A 282 -3.68 24.02 -6.37
CA GLU A 282 -3.74 22.84 -5.50
C GLU A 282 -3.09 22.99 -4.12
N LYS A 283 -2.24 24.00 -3.88
CA LYS A 283 -1.87 24.43 -2.50
C LYS A 283 -3.09 24.76 -1.64
N LYS A 284 -4.24 25.04 -2.27
CA LYS A 284 -5.50 25.37 -1.60
C LYS A 284 -6.04 24.27 -0.69
N TYR A 285 -5.75 23.00 -0.97
CA TYR A 285 -6.28 21.86 -0.20
C TYR A 285 -5.20 21.03 0.51
N ALA A 286 -3.93 21.35 0.27
CA ALA A 286 -2.80 20.74 0.96
C ALA A 286 -2.83 21.02 2.46
N LEU A 287 -2.28 20.10 3.25
CA LEU A 287 -2.13 20.28 4.68
C LEU A 287 -1.10 21.38 4.98
N SER A 288 -1.41 22.26 5.93
CA SER A 288 -0.41 23.16 6.51
C SER A 288 0.63 22.38 7.33
N ASP A 289 1.75 23.01 7.68
CA ASP A 289 2.77 22.36 8.53
C ASP A 289 2.20 21.93 9.90
N SER A 290 1.35 22.77 10.51
CA SER A 290 0.67 22.39 11.75
C SER A 290 -0.25 21.18 11.58
N GLN A 291 -0.95 21.07 10.44
CA GLN A 291 -1.79 19.93 10.12
C GLN A 291 -0.94 18.68 9.81
N LYS A 292 0.24 18.82 9.20
CA LYS A 292 1.18 17.69 9.00
C LYS A 292 1.75 17.18 10.33
N THR A 293 2.09 18.08 11.26
CA THR A 293 2.45 17.69 12.63
C THR A 293 1.31 16.93 13.30
N GLN A 294 0.08 17.44 13.23
CA GLN A 294 -1.08 16.74 13.78
C GLN A 294 -1.34 15.39 13.09
N TYR A 295 -1.12 15.30 11.78
CA TYR A 295 -1.23 14.07 11.01
C TYR A 295 -0.23 13.01 11.50
N MET A 296 1.00 13.42 11.86
CA MET A 296 2.00 12.50 12.45
C MET A 296 1.62 12.02 13.85
N GLU A 297 1.05 12.90 14.68
CA GLU A 297 0.51 12.50 15.99
C GLU A 297 -0.67 11.54 15.84
N ASP A 298 -1.59 11.82 14.90
CA ASP A 298 -2.70 10.91 14.59
C ASP A 298 -2.19 9.54 14.12
N MET A 299 -1.15 9.49 13.29
CA MET A 299 -0.53 8.21 12.90
C MET A 299 0.00 7.43 14.11
N ARG A 300 0.52 8.10 15.15
CA ARG A 300 0.98 7.43 16.38
C ARG A 300 -0.19 6.82 17.14
N ASP A 301 -1.32 7.51 17.24
CA ASP A 301 -2.55 6.95 17.83
C ASP A 301 -3.03 5.72 17.04
N LEU A 302 -3.08 5.82 15.72
CA LEU A 302 -3.48 4.72 14.83
C LEU A 302 -2.51 3.54 14.90
N ALA A 303 -1.21 3.78 15.15
CA ALA A 303 -0.23 2.72 15.31
C ALA A 303 -0.47 1.90 16.59
N ARG A 304 -0.90 2.55 17.68
CA ARG A 304 -1.32 1.86 18.92
C ARG A 304 -2.57 1.01 18.69
N ASP A 305 -3.57 1.57 18.00
CA ASP A 305 -4.78 0.83 17.65
C ASP A 305 -4.48 -0.38 16.74
N CYS A 306 -3.57 -0.22 15.76
CA CYS A 306 -3.09 -1.35 14.95
C CYS A 306 -2.45 -2.45 15.80
N PHE A 307 -1.58 -2.08 16.75
CA PHE A 307 -0.97 -3.05 17.66
C PHE A 307 -2.04 -3.78 18.49
N ASP A 308 -2.99 -3.05 19.08
CA ASP A 308 -4.07 -3.63 19.88
C ASP A 308 -4.95 -4.59 19.07
N GLN A 309 -5.22 -4.28 17.80
CA GLN A 309 -5.95 -5.16 16.89
C GLN A 309 -5.17 -6.46 16.62
N ILE A 310 -3.87 -6.36 16.30
CA ILE A 310 -3.00 -7.53 16.09
C ILE A 310 -2.99 -8.42 17.34
N MET A 311 -2.84 -7.84 18.53
CA MET A 311 -2.83 -8.58 19.79
C MET A 311 -4.17 -9.23 20.14
N LYS A 312 -5.28 -8.75 19.57
CA LYS A 312 -6.60 -9.39 19.65
C LYS A 312 -6.82 -10.43 18.55
N GLY A 313 -5.83 -10.68 17.68
CA GLY A 313 -5.94 -11.57 16.53
C GLY A 313 -6.79 -10.99 15.39
N ILE A 314 -7.02 -9.68 15.38
CA ILE A 314 -7.81 -8.97 14.39
C ILE A 314 -6.85 -8.35 13.39
N ARG A 315 -7.08 -8.56 12.09
CA ARG A 315 -6.32 -7.86 11.06
C ARG A 315 -6.60 -6.36 11.13
N PRO A 316 -5.57 -5.51 11.27
CA PRO A 316 -5.75 -4.06 11.21
C PRO A 316 -6.41 -3.61 9.92
N SER A 317 -7.40 -2.71 10.03
CA SER A 317 -8.09 -2.12 8.88
C SER A 317 -7.31 -0.95 8.26
N TYR A 318 -6.47 -0.26 9.04
CA TYR A 318 -5.63 0.82 8.52
C TYR A 318 -4.46 0.29 7.69
N TYR A 319 -4.57 0.45 6.36
CA TYR A 319 -3.69 -0.18 5.38
C TYR A 319 -2.22 0.29 5.42
N ASN A 320 -1.96 1.50 5.92
CA ASN A 320 -0.66 2.17 5.69
C ASN A 320 0.51 1.55 6.50
N PHE A 321 0.25 0.80 7.58
CA PHE A 321 1.30 0.12 8.36
C PHE A 321 1.52 -1.33 7.94
N GLU A 322 0.45 -2.02 7.56
CA GLU A 322 0.41 -3.47 7.27
C GLU A 322 1.56 -3.92 6.36
N ASN A 323 1.75 -3.25 5.21
CA ASN A 323 2.73 -3.67 4.21
C ASN A 323 4.19 -3.63 4.71
N LYS A 324 4.49 -2.77 5.68
CA LYS A 324 5.84 -2.63 6.26
C LYS A 324 6.02 -3.65 7.39
N VAL A 325 5.02 -3.80 8.25
CA VAL A 325 5.02 -4.84 9.31
C VAL A 325 5.15 -6.23 8.69
N LEU A 326 4.37 -6.53 7.66
CA LEU A 326 4.44 -7.79 6.93
C LEU A 326 5.77 -8.00 6.20
N GLN A 327 6.44 -6.92 5.79
CA GLN A 327 7.74 -7.03 5.15
C GLN A 327 8.83 -7.40 6.16
N LEU A 328 8.80 -6.78 7.35
CA LEU A 328 9.69 -7.12 8.46
C LEU A 328 9.51 -8.57 8.88
N TRP A 329 8.25 -9.01 9.04
CA TRP A 329 7.94 -10.41 9.39
C TRP A 329 8.42 -11.44 8.36
N LYS A 330 8.50 -11.06 7.08
CA LYS A 330 9.02 -11.93 6.02
C LYS A 330 10.54 -11.95 5.95
N HIS A 331 11.24 -11.13 6.73
CA HIS A 331 12.68 -10.93 6.65
C HIS A 331 13.15 -10.76 5.19
N ALA A 332 12.51 -9.85 4.46
CA ALA A 332 12.76 -9.69 3.03
C ALA A 332 12.98 -8.23 2.61
N LYS A 333 13.94 -8.02 1.71
CA LYS A 333 14.15 -6.72 1.07
C LYS A 333 13.24 -6.58 -0.14
N LYS A 334 12.66 -5.40 -0.33
CA LYS A 334 11.98 -5.08 -1.60
C LYS A 334 12.96 -4.38 -2.54
N ASN A 335 12.84 -4.68 -3.83
CA ASN A 335 13.53 -3.96 -4.91
C ASN A 335 12.65 -2.90 -5.56
N TYR A 336 11.34 -3.02 -5.40
CA TYR A 336 10.35 -2.17 -6.04
C TYR A 336 9.31 -1.72 -5.03
N PHE A 337 8.90 -0.46 -5.13
CA PHE A 337 7.86 0.11 -4.27
C PHE A 337 6.51 -0.60 -4.52
N CYS A 338 6.20 -0.88 -5.78
CA CYS A 338 5.00 -1.60 -6.22
C CYS A 338 5.26 -2.27 -7.58
N PRO A 339 4.41 -3.20 -8.05
CA PRO A 339 4.63 -3.94 -9.30
C PRO A 339 4.34 -3.14 -10.59
N ALA A 340 4.17 -1.82 -10.50
CA ALA A 340 3.82 -0.97 -11.64
C ALA A 340 4.87 -1.03 -12.76
N GLY A 341 4.43 -1.28 -14.00
CA GLY A 341 5.28 -1.44 -15.18
C GLY A 341 6.07 -2.74 -15.25
N LEU A 342 5.92 -3.63 -14.25
CA LEU A 342 6.56 -4.95 -14.21
C LEU A 342 5.53 -6.06 -14.33
N ARG A 343 4.57 -6.09 -13.40
CA ARG A 343 3.47 -7.07 -13.35
C ARG A 343 2.10 -6.42 -13.16
N ARG A 344 2.07 -5.10 -13.14
CA ARG A 344 0.85 -4.30 -13.15
C ARG A 344 0.95 -3.29 -14.28
N PHE A 345 -0.12 -3.15 -15.05
CA PHE A 345 -0.18 -2.20 -16.17
C PHE A 345 -1.50 -1.44 -16.14
N GLY A 346 -1.45 -0.14 -16.46
CA GLY A 346 -2.64 0.68 -16.74
C GLY A 346 -2.89 0.71 -18.24
N ILE A 347 -4.15 0.61 -18.67
CA ILE A 347 -4.54 0.67 -20.08
C ILE A 347 -5.53 1.80 -20.26
N SER A 348 -5.19 2.76 -21.12
CA SER A 348 -6.10 3.85 -21.51
C SER A 348 -7.24 3.33 -22.40
N PRO A 349 -8.31 4.12 -22.61
CA PRO A 349 -9.36 3.76 -23.57
C PRO A 349 -8.86 3.56 -25.02
N GLY A 350 -7.76 4.22 -25.39
CA GLY A 350 -7.12 4.11 -26.71
C GLY A 350 -6.28 2.85 -26.89
N GLY A 351 -5.94 2.15 -25.79
CA GLY A 351 -5.09 0.97 -25.82
C GLY A 351 -3.60 1.25 -25.66
N GLU A 352 -3.22 2.47 -25.27
CA GLU A 352 -1.88 2.76 -24.78
C GLU A 352 -1.65 2.07 -23.43
N ILE A 353 -0.43 1.55 -23.23
CA ILE A 353 -0.01 0.82 -22.03
C ILE A 353 0.82 1.76 -21.15
N TYR A 354 0.56 1.74 -19.85
CA TYR A 354 1.22 2.55 -18.83
C TYR A 354 1.61 1.70 -17.61
N PRO A 355 2.47 2.19 -16.70
CA PRO A 355 2.89 1.42 -15.54
C PRO A 355 1.77 1.14 -14.53
N CYS A 356 0.77 2.02 -14.44
CA CYS A 356 -0.35 1.85 -13.52
C CYS A 356 -1.55 2.71 -13.96
N GLY A 357 -2.68 2.55 -13.27
CA GLY A 357 -3.91 3.28 -13.60
C GLY A 357 -3.75 4.81 -13.57
N PRO A 358 -3.25 5.40 -12.46
CA PRO A 358 -3.02 6.85 -12.41
C PRO A 358 -2.06 7.39 -13.49
N ALA A 359 -1.03 6.61 -13.89
CA ALA A 359 -0.14 7.00 -14.99
C ALA A 359 -0.89 7.05 -16.34
N ALA A 360 -1.81 6.10 -16.57
CA ALA A 360 -2.69 6.11 -17.73
C ALA A 360 -3.70 7.25 -17.71
N ASP A 361 -4.23 7.67 -16.55
CA ASP A 361 -5.09 8.85 -16.44
C ASP A 361 -4.35 10.14 -16.82
N LEU A 362 -3.08 10.23 -16.42
CA LEU A 362 -2.21 11.39 -16.69
C LEU A 362 -1.59 11.36 -18.09
N GLY A 363 -1.67 10.23 -18.79
CA GLY A 363 -0.99 10.04 -20.07
C GLY A 363 0.55 10.01 -19.96
N GLU A 364 1.10 9.73 -18.78
CA GLU A 364 2.54 9.81 -18.50
C GLU A 364 3.21 8.44 -18.43
N PHE A 365 4.47 8.36 -18.86
CA PHE A 365 5.26 7.12 -18.87
C PHE A 365 4.65 6.01 -19.72
N GLN A 366 4.12 6.34 -20.91
CA GLN A 366 3.67 5.32 -21.85
C GLN A 366 4.77 4.28 -22.07
N LEU A 367 4.38 3.00 -21.98
CA LEU A 367 5.25 1.82 -22.12
C LEU A 367 5.07 1.12 -23.47
N GLY A 368 4.00 1.41 -24.21
CA GLY A 368 3.69 0.74 -25.48
C GLY A 368 2.22 0.89 -25.86
N THR A 369 1.73 -0.01 -26.70
CA THR A 369 0.30 -0.14 -27.05
C THR A 369 -0.10 -1.60 -27.12
N ILE A 370 -1.36 -1.93 -26.86
CA ILE A 370 -1.86 -3.31 -26.91
C ILE A 370 -1.74 -3.96 -28.29
N ASP A 371 -1.61 -3.17 -29.36
CA ASP A 371 -1.40 -3.67 -30.72
C ASP A 371 0.06 -4.04 -31.01
N LYS A 372 1.02 -3.35 -30.39
CA LYS A 372 2.46 -3.53 -30.62
C LYS A 372 3.18 -4.23 -29.47
N GLY A 373 2.52 -4.36 -28.32
CA GLY A 373 3.11 -4.79 -27.06
C GLY A 373 3.91 -3.68 -26.37
N LEU A 374 4.79 -4.10 -25.46
CA LEU A 374 5.68 -3.20 -24.73
C LEU A 374 6.86 -2.77 -25.61
N ASP A 375 7.16 -1.47 -25.59
CA ASP A 375 8.39 -0.92 -26.14
C ASP A 375 9.50 -1.03 -25.11
N LYS A 376 10.56 -1.78 -25.47
CA LYS A 376 11.69 -2.03 -24.57
C LYS A 376 12.36 -0.76 -24.05
N VAL A 377 12.54 0.26 -24.90
CA VAL A 377 13.20 1.51 -24.51
C VAL A 377 12.37 2.28 -23.50
N LEU A 378 11.04 2.29 -23.67
CA LEU A 378 10.12 2.93 -22.74
C LEU A 378 10.06 2.19 -21.39
N VAL A 379 10.05 0.86 -21.42
CA VAL A 379 10.10 0.02 -20.22
C VAL A 379 11.42 0.21 -19.47
N ASP A 380 12.56 0.17 -20.14
CA ASP A 380 13.88 0.36 -19.52
C ASP A 380 13.98 1.74 -18.85
N ARG A 381 13.41 2.78 -19.49
CA ARG A 381 13.32 4.12 -18.90
C ARG A 381 12.48 4.14 -17.62
N TRP A 382 11.33 3.46 -17.61
CA TRP A 382 10.49 3.36 -16.41
C TRP A 382 11.18 2.58 -15.29
N ILE A 383 11.85 1.48 -15.61
CA ILE A 383 12.61 0.69 -14.63
C ILE A 383 13.72 1.54 -14.03
N ALA A 384 14.47 2.29 -14.85
CA ALA A 384 15.50 3.19 -14.35
C ALA A 384 14.92 4.28 -13.43
N HIS A 385 13.79 4.88 -13.78
CA HIS A 385 13.09 5.89 -12.96
C HIS A 385 12.55 5.35 -11.64
N SER A 386 12.01 4.12 -11.66
CA SER A 386 11.41 3.47 -10.50
C SER A 386 12.42 2.76 -9.59
N SER A 387 13.65 2.56 -10.06
CA SER A 387 14.72 1.93 -9.30
C SER A 387 15.19 2.81 -8.15
N LEU A 388 15.28 2.20 -6.96
CA LEU A 388 15.84 2.84 -5.77
C LEU A 388 17.34 3.14 -5.92
N GLU A 389 18.07 2.32 -6.67
CA GLU A 389 19.52 2.47 -6.85
C GLU A 389 19.90 3.75 -7.60
N ASN A 390 18.97 4.29 -8.39
CA ASN A 390 19.16 5.54 -9.12
C ASN A 390 18.75 6.78 -8.31
N ARG A 391 18.42 6.62 -7.03
CA ARG A 391 18.02 7.73 -6.15
C ARG A 391 19.11 8.03 -5.12
N GLU A 392 19.98 8.99 -5.45
CA GLU A 392 21.12 9.37 -4.59
C GLU A 392 20.71 9.72 -3.16
N GLU A 393 19.62 10.47 -2.98
CA GLU A 393 19.10 10.84 -1.64
C GLU A 393 18.61 9.63 -0.82
N CYS A 394 18.27 8.51 -1.47
CA CYS A 394 17.82 7.29 -0.79
C CYS A 394 18.96 6.32 -0.45
N LYS A 395 20.14 6.43 -1.10
CA LYS A 395 21.26 5.49 -0.87
C LYS A 395 21.71 5.42 0.59
N PRO A 396 21.91 6.54 1.32
CA PRO A 396 22.29 6.52 2.73
C PRO A 396 21.08 6.45 3.68
N CYS A 397 19.85 6.37 3.16
CA CYS A 397 18.66 6.44 4.01
C CYS A 397 18.43 5.11 4.74
N TRP A 398 18.35 5.16 6.07
CA TRP A 398 18.04 4.01 6.92
C TRP A 398 16.72 3.32 6.53
N ALA A 399 15.73 4.07 6.04
CA ALA A 399 14.42 3.56 5.68
C ALA A 399 14.37 2.95 4.26
N ARG A 400 15.46 2.98 3.49
CA ARG A 400 15.44 2.73 2.03
C ARG A 400 14.76 1.42 1.64
N HIS A 401 14.97 0.34 2.39
CA HIS A 401 14.41 -0.99 2.07
C HIS A 401 12.95 -1.19 2.52
N LEU A 402 12.42 -0.34 3.41
CA LEU A 402 11.00 -0.36 3.83
C LEU A 402 10.17 0.69 3.10
N CYS A 403 10.76 1.86 2.84
CA CYS A 403 10.12 2.98 2.14
C CYS A 403 10.21 2.85 0.62
N ILE A 404 11.33 2.32 0.09
CA ILE A 404 11.62 2.17 -1.35
C ILE A 404 11.46 3.50 -2.12
N GLY A 405 11.76 4.63 -1.47
CA GLY A 405 11.63 5.96 -2.07
C GLY A 405 10.21 6.42 -2.35
N GLY A 406 9.18 5.68 -1.92
CA GLY A 406 7.78 6.04 -2.19
C GLY A 406 7.35 5.80 -3.66
N CYS A 407 6.15 6.26 -4.00
CA CYS A 407 5.55 6.04 -5.30
C CYS A 407 6.36 6.71 -6.43
N PRO A 408 6.90 5.95 -7.42
CA PRO A 408 7.69 6.53 -8.51
C PRO A 408 6.93 7.55 -9.37
N LEU A 409 5.61 7.39 -9.52
CA LEU A 409 4.77 8.34 -10.24
C LEU A 409 4.63 9.66 -9.46
N GLN A 410 4.43 9.58 -8.14
CA GLN A 410 4.30 10.77 -7.31
C GLN A 410 5.63 11.48 -7.12
N TRP A 411 6.75 10.76 -7.13
CA TRP A 411 8.07 11.33 -6.86
C TRP A 411 8.41 12.62 -7.63
N LEU A 412 8.01 12.70 -8.90
CA LEU A 412 8.26 13.86 -9.75
C LEU A 412 7.28 15.03 -9.50
N ARG A 413 6.12 14.73 -8.94
CA ARG A 413 5.02 15.66 -8.71
C ARG A 413 4.92 16.10 -7.25
N ASP A 414 5.50 15.32 -6.34
CA ASP A 414 5.48 15.56 -4.90
C ASP A 414 6.53 16.62 -4.56
N GLN A 415 6.06 17.87 -4.60
CA GLN A 415 6.81 19.06 -4.17
C GLN A 415 6.80 19.23 -2.64
N ASP A 416 6.26 18.29 -1.87
CA ASP A 416 6.28 18.36 -0.41
C ASP A 416 7.70 18.13 0.10
N GLU A 417 8.34 19.19 0.58
CA GLU A 417 9.66 19.13 1.22
C GLU A 417 9.68 18.19 2.44
N GLN A 418 8.51 17.93 3.06
CA GLN A 418 8.35 17.01 4.18
C GLN A 418 7.94 15.59 3.78
N ARG A 419 7.93 15.24 2.47
CA ARG A 419 7.54 13.91 1.98
C ARG A 419 8.32 12.78 2.66
N CYS A 420 9.63 12.98 2.85
CA CYS A 420 10.51 12.03 3.51
C CYS A 420 10.23 11.99 5.01
N THR A 421 9.98 13.12 5.66
CA THR A 421 9.62 13.22 7.09
C THR A 421 8.39 12.37 7.42
N ILE A 422 7.30 12.52 6.69
CA ILE A 422 6.06 11.74 6.92
C ILE A 422 6.29 10.25 6.62
N SER A 423 7.05 9.95 5.56
CA SER A 423 7.39 8.56 5.19
C SER A 423 8.28 7.90 6.25
N HIS A 424 9.25 8.62 6.81
CA HIS A 424 10.11 8.18 7.90
C HIS A 424 9.30 7.94 9.17
N HIS A 425 8.41 8.86 9.54
CA HIS A 425 7.54 8.73 10.71
C HIS A 425 6.66 7.48 10.62
N SER A 426 5.94 7.30 9.50
CA SER A 426 5.14 6.08 9.29
C SER A 426 5.96 4.79 9.27
N THR A 427 7.24 4.87 8.88
CA THR A 427 8.15 3.71 8.88
C THR A 427 8.64 3.38 10.29
N ARG A 428 9.00 4.39 11.10
CA ARG A 428 9.33 4.20 12.52
C ARG A 428 8.18 3.55 13.27
N LEU A 429 6.94 4.02 13.06
CA LEU A 429 5.75 3.43 13.68
C LEU A 429 5.54 1.98 13.27
N ALA A 430 5.70 1.63 11.98
CA ALA A 430 5.60 0.25 11.53
C ALA A 430 6.69 -0.67 12.12
N ILE A 431 7.92 -0.16 12.24
CA ILE A 431 9.02 -0.87 12.91
C ILE A 431 8.69 -1.10 14.39
N ALA A 432 8.20 -0.07 15.09
CA ALA A 432 7.84 -0.16 16.50
C ALA A 432 6.67 -1.13 16.74
N ILE A 433 5.66 -1.15 15.85
CA ILE A 433 4.59 -2.17 15.88
C ILE A 433 5.19 -3.57 15.74
N TYR A 434 6.07 -3.80 14.75
CA TYR A 434 6.70 -5.10 14.56
C TYR A 434 7.50 -5.55 15.78
N ALA A 435 8.37 -4.68 16.31
CA ALA A 435 9.16 -4.95 17.50
C ALA A 435 8.28 -5.32 18.72
N ALA A 436 7.19 -4.57 18.93
CA ALA A 436 6.24 -4.85 20.01
C ALA A 436 5.48 -6.16 19.83
N VAL A 437 5.05 -6.49 18.61
CA VAL A 437 4.37 -7.77 18.36
C VAL A 437 5.35 -8.93 18.51
N LYS A 438 6.58 -8.78 18.02
CA LYS A 438 7.64 -9.80 18.13
C LYS A 438 7.96 -10.13 19.59
N GLU A 439 8.16 -9.10 20.42
CA GLU A 439 8.44 -9.26 21.86
C GLU A 439 7.32 -9.98 22.61
N GLN A 440 6.05 -9.69 22.27
CA GLN A 440 4.91 -10.29 22.93
C GLN A 440 4.60 -11.69 22.42
N ASN A 441 4.36 -11.83 21.11
CA ASN A 441 4.09 -13.08 20.41
C ASN A 441 4.05 -12.85 18.89
N GLU A 442 5.15 -13.14 18.20
CA GLU A 442 5.26 -12.96 16.75
C GLU A 442 4.20 -13.74 15.95
N MET A 443 3.66 -14.85 16.48
CA MET A 443 2.59 -15.61 15.82
C MET A 443 1.30 -14.80 15.63
N MET A 444 1.10 -13.72 16.39
CA MET A 444 -0.05 -12.84 16.23
C MET A 444 -0.07 -12.14 14.86
N LEU A 445 1.08 -12.04 14.19
CA LEU A 445 1.16 -11.55 12.80
C LEU A 445 0.44 -12.46 11.80
N ALA A 446 0.11 -13.72 12.17
CA ALA A 446 -0.77 -14.58 11.38
C ALA A 446 -2.18 -13.98 11.19
N SER A 447 -2.60 -13.03 12.03
CA SER A 447 -3.85 -12.26 11.85
C SER A 447 -3.95 -11.54 10.50
N PHE A 448 -2.82 -11.22 9.86
CA PHE A 448 -2.81 -10.60 8.54
C PHE A 448 -3.13 -11.58 7.39
N ILE A 449 -3.02 -12.88 7.63
CA ILE A 449 -3.30 -13.91 6.62
C ILE A 449 -4.82 -14.00 6.41
N ASP A 450 -5.23 -14.13 5.15
CA ASP A 450 -6.64 -14.27 4.79
C ASP A 450 -7.29 -15.49 5.50
N PRO A 451 -8.38 -15.29 6.28
CA PRO A 451 -9.01 -16.38 7.02
C PRO A 451 -9.55 -17.50 6.13
N GLU A 452 -10.01 -17.20 4.92
CA GLU A 452 -10.46 -18.24 3.97
C GLU A 452 -9.27 -19.08 3.51
N PHE A 453 -8.12 -18.45 3.27
CA PHE A 453 -6.89 -19.15 2.92
C PHE A 453 -6.42 -20.07 4.06
N LEU A 454 -6.41 -19.58 5.31
CA LEU A 454 -6.10 -20.43 6.48
C LEU A 454 -7.09 -21.57 6.63
N SER A 455 -8.39 -21.32 6.41
CA SER A 455 -9.43 -22.35 6.43
C SER A 455 -9.19 -23.40 5.34
N LYS A 456 -8.79 -22.98 4.13
CA LYS A 456 -8.44 -23.88 3.04
C LYS A 456 -7.25 -24.77 3.38
N ILE A 457 -6.17 -24.19 3.93
CA ILE A 457 -5.00 -24.97 4.40
C ILE A 457 -5.42 -25.98 5.46
N ARG A 458 -6.18 -25.55 6.48
CA ARG A 458 -6.65 -26.45 7.56
C ARG A 458 -7.49 -27.60 7.01
N LYS A 459 -8.36 -27.35 6.03
CA LYS A 459 -9.14 -28.39 5.35
C LYS A 459 -8.27 -29.36 4.54
N MET A 460 -7.18 -28.88 3.95
CA MET A 460 -6.24 -29.74 3.23
C MET A 460 -5.51 -30.67 4.21
N ILE A 461 -4.99 -30.13 5.32
CA ILE A 461 -4.34 -30.91 6.38
C ILE A 461 -5.27 -31.97 6.96
N GLN A 462 -6.54 -31.61 7.23
CA GLN A 462 -7.54 -32.54 7.77
C GLN A 462 -7.97 -33.65 6.82
N LYS A 463 -7.74 -33.51 5.50
CA LYS A 463 -8.06 -34.56 4.52
C LYS A 463 -6.93 -35.58 4.35
N GLU A 464 -5.73 -35.28 4.86
CA GLU A 464 -4.55 -36.15 4.81
C GLU A 464 -4.38 -36.99 6.10
N GLN A 465 -5.21 -36.73 7.11
CA GLN A 465 -5.37 -37.55 8.33
C GLN A 465 -6.58 -38.45 8.20
#